data_AF-A0A1B8QKD4-F1
#
_entry.id   AF-A0A1B8QKD4-F1
#
_cell.length_a   1.000
_cell.length_b   1.000
_cell.length_c   1.000
_cell.angle_alpha   90.00
_cell.angle_beta   90.00
_cell.angle_gamma   90.00
#
_symmetry.space_group_name_H-M   'P 1'
#
loop_
_entity.id
_entity.type
_entity.pdbx_description
1 polymer ?
#
loop_
_entity_poly.entity_id
_entity_poly.type
_entity_poly.pdbx_seq_one_letter_code
_entity_poly.pdbx_strand_id
1 'polypeptide(L)'
;MSLFWNIWVTILSIGCWAWILYWLASTQRFRPELDEEGTTGHVYDGISERDGPLPKWWLVIFWGTLAWALVYMLLYPSILPSHWKGLATVKVDGQEVPWTSANELASDLERNNALFINTFNEKILQDPQTTQVLQKIDQLQAEQMKKQGDDADLKAEIDKNIELLAPAVLKLSQNPQAVKIGQRLFLQNCSVCHGSQARGATGFPNLTDNDWLYGGKPENILMTLNHGRVGGMPAWKSQIGEDGVRAASEYVLSLSSEHGGAQNGKLDPTLVAQGKAIFSANCAVCHGENAKGNHDVGAPNLTDNVWLYGGDRETVRETLRGGRAGVMPHWDTKLGEERIMLLAAYVYQLSDHGKDVPDSKEMAASANADSASSTASTAMNTAASSNTATATASTNSAASNAS
;
A
#
# COMPACT_ATOMS: atom_id res chain seq x y z
N MET A 1 -28.69 -3.76 16.99
CA MET A 1 -30.10 -4.13 16.68
C MET A 1 -31.03 -3.46 17.67
N SER A 2 -32.25 -3.11 17.25
CA SER A 2 -33.25 -2.55 18.18
C SER A 2 -33.67 -3.60 19.22
N LEU A 3 -34.18 -3.12 20.35
CA LEU A 3 -34.67 -3.97 21.44
C LEU A 3 -35.75 -4.94 20.96
N PHE A 4 -36.66 -4.47 20.10
CA PHE A 4 -37.71 -5.29 19.49
C PHE A 4 -37.14 -6.51 18.76
N TRP A 5 -36.21 -6.30 17.83
CA TRP A 5 -35.62 -7.40 17.05
C TRP A 5 -34.81 -8.36 17.92
N ASN A 6 -34.11 -7.84 18.94
CA ASN A 6 -33.37 -8.67 19.88
C ASN A 6 -34.30 -9.60 20.68
N ILE A 7 -35.40 -9.07 21.22
CA ILE A 7 -36.40 -9.85 21.96
C ILE A 7 -37.08 -10.87 21.04
N TRP A 8 -37.49 -10.44 19.85
CA TRP A 8 -38.14 -11.29 18.86
C TRP A 8 -37.31 -12.54 18.51
N VAL A 9 -36.04 -12.35 18.15
CA VAL A 9 -35.14 -13.47 17.81
C VAL A 9 -34.89 -14.36 19.02
N THR A 10 -34.75 -13.77 20.21
CA THR A 10 -34.53 -14.53 21.45
C THR A 10 -35.71 -15.45 21.78
N ILE A 11 -36.94 -14.92 21.76
CA ILE A 11 -38.15 -15.69 22.07
C ILE A 11 -38.35 -16.82 21.06
N LEU A 12 -38.23 -16.55 19.76
CA LEU A 12 -38.42 -17.58 18.73
C LEU A 12 -37.37 -18.69 18.82
N SER A 13 -36.12 -18.34 19.10
CA SER A 13 -35.04 -19.32 19.20
C SER A 13 -35.20 -20.22 20.43
N ILE A 14 -35.50 -19.63 21.59
CA ILE A 14 -35.77 -20.40 22.82
C ILE A 14 -37.04 -21.24 22.66
N GLY A 15 -38.08 -20.68 22.03
CA GLY A 15 -39.32 -21.40 21.74
C GLY A 15 -39.08 -22.60 20.83
N CYS A 16 -38.25 -22.46 19.80
CA CYS A 16 -37.85 -23.56 18.92
C CYS A 16 -37.11 -24.66 19.70
N TRP A 17 -36.17 -24.29 20.57
CA TRP A 17 -35.46 -25.24 21.43
C TRP A 17 -36.40 -25.97 22.38
N ALA A 18 -37.29 -25.26 23.06
CA ALA A 18 -38.29 -25.86 23.94
C ALA A 18 -39.22 -26.81 23.18
N TRP A 19 -39.60 -26.45 21.96
CA TRP A 19 -40.42 -27.28 21.07
C TRP A 19 -39.70 -28.58 20.67
N ILE A 20 -38.43 -28.48 20.25
CA ILE A 20 -37.60 -29.65 19.92
C ILE A 20 -37.47 -30.59 21.13
N LEU A 21 -37.18 -30.04 22.31
CA LEU A 21 -37.08 -30.80 23.56
C LEU A 21 -38.39 -31.48 23.93
N TYR A 22 -39.52 -30.77 23.79
CA TYR A 22 -40.84 -31.31 24.03
C TYR A 22 -41.16 -32.49 23.10
N TRP A 23 -40.94 -32.34 21.79
CA TRP A 23 -41.22 -33.41 20.84
C TRP A 23 -40.31 -34.61 21.02
N LEU A 24 -39.02 -34.41 21.31
CA LEU A 24 -38.11 -35.52 21.59
C LEU A 24 -38.55 -36.28 22.86
N ALA A 25 -38.93 -35.56 23.92
CA ALA A 25 -39.43 -36.20 25.14
C ALA A 25 -40.78 -36.90 24.93
N SER A 26 -41.66 -36.32 24.11
CA SER A 26 -42.98 -36.87 23.79
C SER A 26 -42.87 -38.16 22.95
N THR A 27 -42.06 -38.14 21.89
CA THR A 27 -41.82 -39.31 21.03
C THR A 27 -41.18 -40.47 21.77
N GLN A 28 -40.31 -40.21 22.75
CA GLN A 28 -39.73 -41.28 23.59
C GLN A 28 -40.72 -41.88 24.60
N ARG A 29 -41.80 -41.16 24.93
CA ARG A 29 -42.84 -41.63 25.87
C ARG A 29 -44.01 -42.30 25.15
N PHE A 30 -44.28 -41.92 23.90
CA PHE A 30 -45.34 -42.49 23.10
C PHE A 30 -45.06 -43.96 22.78
N ARG A 31 -46.09 -44.81 22.92
CA ARG A 31 -46.05 -46.24 22.61
C ARG A 31 -47.28 -46.57 21.76
N PRO A 32 -47.13 -46.79 20.45
CA PRO A 32 -48.24 -47.20 19.59
C PRO A 32 -48.63 -48.67 19.84
N GLU A 33 -49.84 -49.03 19.43
CA GLU A 33 -50.25 -50.43 19.31
C GLU A 33 -49.51 -51.06 18.12
N LEU A 34 -48.96 -52.26 18.31
CA LEU A 34 -48.15 -52.97 17.30
C LEU A 34 -48.80 -54.31 16.96
N ASP A 35 -48.57 -54.78 15.74
CA ASP A 35 -48.94 -56.14 15.34
C ASP A 35 -48.00 -57.20 15.94
N GLU A 36 -48.30 -58.48 15.71
CA GLU A 36 -47.50 -59.61 16.21
C GLU A 36 -46.05 -59.61 15.71
N GLU A 37 -45.76 -58.89 14.61
CA GLU A 37 -44.43 -58.76 14.01
C GLU A 37 -43.67 -57.50 14.50
N GLY A 38 -44.29 -56.69 15.36
CA GLY A 38 -43.71 -55.46 15.90
C GLY A 38 -43.70 -54.27 14.92
N THR A 39 -44.60 -54.29 13.94
CA THR A 39 -44.80 -53.20 12.97
C THR A 39 -46.10 -52.43 13.25
N THR A 40 -46.25 -51.27 12.61
CA THR A 40 -47.40 -50.36 12.80
C THR A 40 -48.71 -50.85 12.19
N GLY A 41 -48.75 -52.06 11.60
CA GLY A 41 -49.96 -52.69 11.05
C GLY A 41 -50.43 -52.15 9.69
N HIS A 42 -49.73 -51.16 9.13
CA HIS A 42 -49.99 -50.63 7.79
C HIS A 42 -48.85 -50.95 6.83
N VAL A 43 -49.19 -51.32 5.60
CA VAL A 43 -48.24 -51.57 4.52
C VAL A 43 -48.45 -50.54 3.41
N TYR A 44 -47.40 -49.81 3.10
CA TYR A 44 -47.36 -48.83 2.02
C TYR A 44 -46.40 -49.30 0.95
N ASP A 45 -46.91 -49.66 -0.22
CA ASP A 45 -46.09 -50.10 -1.37
C ASP A 45 -45.10 -51.24 -1.02
N GLY A 46 -45.58 -52.21 -0.24
CA GLY A 46 -44.77 -53.34 0.23
C GLY A 46 -43.77 -53.04 1.35
N ILE A 47 -43.73 -51.80 1.86
CA ILE A 47 -42.90 -51.39 3.00
C ILE A 47 -43.77 -51.27 4.25
N SER A 48 -43.30 -51.84 5.37
CA SER A 48 -43.88 -51.70 6.70
C SER A 48 -42.91 -50.99 7.64
N GLU A 49 -43.45 -50.24 8.61
CA GLU A 49 -42.65 -49.48 9.57
C GLU A 49 -42.54 -50.22 10.90
N ARG A 50 -41.31 -50.49 11.34
CA ARG A 50 -41.02 -51.10 12.64
C ARG A 50 -40.87 -50.03 13.71
N ASP A 51 -41.57 -50.18 14.84
CA ASP A 51 -41.42 -49.29 16.00
C ASP A 51 -40.26 -49.72 16.91
N GLY A 52 -39.05 -49.25 16.57
CA GLY A 52 -37.84 -49.49 17.36
C GLY A 52 -37.48 -48.27 18.23
N PRO A 53 -36.91 -48.48 19.44
CA PRO A 53 -36.41 -47.35 20.22
C PRO A 53 -35.27 -46.65 19.47
N LEU A 54 -35.20 -45.32 19.60
CA LEU A 54 -34.11 -44.53 19.04
C LEU A 54 -32.74 -45.09 19.51
N PRO A 55 -31.76 -45.23 18.61
CA PRO A 55 -30.45 -45.73 18.99
C PRO A 55 -29.82 -44.88 20.08
N LYS A 56 -29.28 -45.52 21.13
CA LYS A 56 -28.69 -44.80 22.27
C LYS A 56 -27.55 -43.87 21.86
N TRP A 57 -26.71 -44.29 20.92
CA TRP A 57 -25.62 -43.46 20.41
C TRP A 57 -26.14 -42.21 19.69
N TRP A 58 -27.24 -42.33 18.95
CA TRP A 58 -27.88 -41.20 18.27
C TRP A 58 -28.41 -40.18 19.29
N LEU A 59 -29.04 -40.68 20.36
CA LEU A 59 -29.51 -39.82 21.46
C LEU A 59 -28.35 -39.09 22.15
N VAL A 60 -27.24 -39.79 22.41
CA VAL A 60 -26.05 -39.19 23.01
C VAL A 60 -25.50 -38.05 22.13
N ILE A 61 -25.40 -38.26 20.82
CA ILE A 61 -24.97 -37.20 19.88
C ILE A 61 -25.97 -36.05 19.88
N PHE A 62 -27.27 -36.33 19.80
CA PHE A 62 -28.32 -35.32 19.80
C PHE A 62 -28.20 -34.40 21.03
N TRP A 63 -28.17 -34.98 22.23
CA TRP A 63 -27.99 -34.23 23.47
C TRP A 63 -26.63 -33.52 23.54
N GLY A 64 -25.58 -34.15 23.02
CA GLY A 64 -24.25 -33.56 22.91
C GLY A 64 -24.24 -32.29 22.05
N THR A 65 -24.97 -32.26 20.93
CA THR A 65 -25.07 -31.06 20.08
C THR A 65 -25.82 -29.91 20.77
N LEU A 66 -26.86 -30.21 21.56
CA LEU A 66 -27.56 -29.20 22.36
C LEU A 66 -26.66 -28.63 23.45
N ALA A 67 -25.93 -29.49 24.16
CA ALA A 67 -24.95 -29.06 25.16
C ALA A 67 -23.84 -28.20 24.52
N TRP A 68 -23.32 -28.60 23.36
CA TRP A 68 -22.35 -27.83 22.61
C TRP A 68 -22.89 -26.47 22.17
N ALA A 69 -24.12 -26.41 21.67
CA ALA A 69 -24.74 -25.15 21.26
C ALA A 69 -24.96 -24.21 22.46
N LEU A 70 -25.29 -24.72 23.65
CA LEU A 70 -25.32 -23.89 24.87
C LEU A 70 -23.93 -23.34 25.22
N VAL A 71 -22.88 -24.15 25.15
CA VAL A 71 -21.49 -23.69 25.34
C VAL A 71 -21.14 -22.62 24.30
N TYR A 72 -21.51 -22.83 23.03
CA TYR A 72 -21.24 -21.87 21.96
C TYR A 72 -21.95 -20.53 22.19
N MET A 73 -23.22 -20.56 22.63
CA MET A 73 -23.96 -19.35 22.99
C MET A 73 -23.35 -18.59 24.17
N LEU A 74 -22.67 -19.29 25.10
CA LEU A 74 -21.92 -18.65 26.18
C LEU A 74 -20.61 -18.03 25.66
N LEU A 75 -19.90 -18.72 24.77
CA LEU A 75 -18.61 -18.23 24.28
C LEU A 75 -18.73 -17.07 23.30
N TYR A 76 -19.76 -17.04 22.46
CA TYR A 76 -19.87 -16.12 21.32
C TYR A 76 -21.07 -15.17 21.43
N PRO A 77 -21.08 -14.06 20.65
CA PRO A 77 -22.22 -13.15 20.59
C PRO A 77 -23.52 -13.90 20.25
N SER A 78 -24.52 -13.78 21.12
CA SER A 78 -25.72 -14.61 21.07
C SER A 78 -26.95 -13.89 21.63
N ILE A 79 -28.06 -14.62 21.71
CA ILE A 79 -29.32 -14.23 22.33
C ILE A 79 -29.27 -14.47 23.85
N LEU A 80 -29.72 -13.48 24.64
CA LEU A 80 -29.74 -13.39 26.13
C LEU A 80 -28.47 -12.87 26.84
N PRO A 81 -28.63 -12.00 27.85
CA PRO A 81 -29.49 -10.81 27.89
C PRO A 81 -28.82 -9.68 27.08
N SER A 82 -29.62 -8.70 26.61
CA SER A 82 -29.23 -7.57 25.74
C SER A 82 -27.71 -7.30 25.63
N HIS A 83 -27.18 -7.39 24.40
CA HIS A 83 -25.76 -7.18 24.09
C HIS A 83 -24.79 -8.23 24.67
N TRP A 84 -25.20 -9.48 24.87
CA TRP A 84 -24.26 -10.55 25.18
C TRP A 84 -23.19 -10.64 24.09
N LYS A 85 -21.94 -10.36 24.47
CA LYS A 85 -20.79 -10.35 23.56
C LYS A 85 -20.02 -11.68 23.57
N GLY A 86 -20.46 -12.65 24.38
CA GLY A 86 -19.70 -13.87 24.62
C GLY A 86 -18.64 -13.72 25.71
N LEU A 87 -18.14 -14.85 26.19
CA LEU A 87 -16.98 -14.94 27.08
C LEU A 87 -15.65 -14.99 26.31
N ALA A 88 -15.68 -15.33 25.02
CA ALA A 88 -14.49 -15.36 24.19
C ALA A 88 -14.00 -13.93 23.94
N THR A 89 -12.70 -13.73 24.05
CA THR A 89 -12.03 -12.45 23.77
C THR A 89 -10.94 -12.64 22.73
N VAL A 90 -10.55 -11.53 22.13
CA VAL A 90 -9.45 -11.42 21.19
C VAL A 90 -8.70 -10.12 21.46
N LYS A 91 -7.39 -10.12 21.22
CA LYS A 91 -6.53 -8.96 21.47
C LYS A 91 -6.44 -8.08 20.22
N VAL A 92 -6.90 -6.84 20.32
CA VAL A 92 -6.85 -5.81 19.25
C VAL A 92 -6.24 -4.55 19.86
N ASP A 93 -5.28 -3.92 19.20
CA ASP A 93 -4.57 -2.73 19.69
C ASP A 93 -4.02 -2.88 21.11
N GLY A 94 -3.59 -4.10 21.47
CA GLY A 94 -3.08 -4.40 22.81
C GLY A 94 -4.15 -4.60 23.90
N GLN A 95 -5.44 -4.44 23.58
CA GLN A 95 -6.56 -4.58 24.52
C GLN A 95 -7.33 -5.88 24.29
N GLU A 96 -7.75 -6.54 25.37
CA GLU A 96 -8.66 -7.68 25.31
C GLU A 96 -10.09 -7.18 25.03
N VAL A 97 -10.58 -7.43 23.82
CA VAL A 97 -11.94 -7.06 23.40
C VAL A 97 -12.78 -8.32 23.19
N PRO A 98 -14.11 -8.23 23.36
CA PRO A 98 -14.99 -9.37 23.09
C PRO A 98 -14.87 -9.85 21.64
N TRP A 99 -14.96 -11.16 21.44
CA TRP A 99 -14.84 -11.76 20.12
C TRP A 99 -15.96 -11.27 19.20
N THR A 100 -15.57 -10.90 17.99
CA THR A 100 -16.43 -10.74 16.81
C THR A 100 -15.59 -11.12 15.59
N SER A 101 -16.22 -11.48 14.47
CA SER A 101 -15.49 -11.76 13.23
C SER A 101 -14.63 -10.57 12.76
N ALA A 102 -15.04 -9.34 13.07
CA ALA A 102 -14.28 -8.14 12.76
C ALA A 102 -13.05 -7.97 13.65
N ASN A 103 -13.20 -8.20 14.97
CA ASN A 103 -12.09 -8.11 15.92
C ASN A 103 -11.07 -9.26 15.72
N GLU A 104 -11.55 -10.45 15.37
CA GLU A 104 -10.68 -11.58 15.01
C GLU A 104 -9.84 -11.25 13.78
N LEU A 105 -10.45 -10.70 12.72
CA LEU A 105 -9.73 -10.25 11.54
C LEU A 105 -8.70 -9.16 11.88
N ALA A 106 -9.06 -8.17 12.69
CA ALA A 106 -8.13 -7.10 13.10
C ALA A 106 -6.92 -7.65 13.87
N SER A 107 -7.16 -8.53 14.84
CA SER A 107 -6.11 -9.20 15.61
C SER A 107 -5.18 -10.03 14.74
N ASP A 108 -5.75 -10.78 13.78
CA ASP A 108 -4.99 -11.60 12.86
C ASP A 108 -4.13 -10.75 11.92
N LEU A 109 -4.64 -9.63 11.43
CA LEU A 109 -3.90 -8.68 10.63
C LEU A 109 -2.74 -8.04 11.41
N GLU A 110 -2.99 -7.55 12.63
CA GLU A 110 -1.96 -7.02 13.52
C GLU A 110 -0.86 -8.06 13.79
N ARG A 111 -1.24 -9.28 14.15
CA ARG A 111 -0.31 -10.38 14.44
C ARG A 111 0.52 -10.74 13.20
N ASN A 112 -0.11 -10.86 12.04
CA ASN A 112 0.58 -11.17 10.79
C ASN A 112 1.52 -10.05 10.36
N ASN A 113 1.11 -8.79 10.52
CA ASN A 113 1.96 -7.63 10.22
C ASN A 113 3.16 -7.56 11.17
N ALA A 114 2.95 -7.72 12.48
CA ALA A 114 4.05 -7.76 13.44
C ALA A 114 5.04 -8.90 13.15
N LEU A 115 4.55 -10.10 12.81
CA LEU A 115 5.41 -11.22 12.42
C LEU A 115 6.22 -10.91 11.16
N PHE A 116 5.59 -10.30 10.16
CA PHE A 116 6.27 -9.88 8.94
C PHE A 116 7.35 -8.83 9.23
N ILE A 117 7.00 -7.75 9.93
CA ILE A 117 7.90 -6.63 10.24
C ILE A 117 9.10 -7.12 11.05
N ASN A 118 8.87 -7.90 12.12
CA ASN A 118 9.95 -8.45 12.94
C ASN A 118 10.85 -9.38 12.12
N THR A 119 10.27 -10.27 11.32
CA THR A 119 11.06 -11.18 10.46
C THR A 119 11.87 -10.42 9.42
N PHE A 120 11.28 -9.38 8.81
CA PHE A 120 11.96 -8.54 7.83
C PHE A 120 13.12 -7.78 8.47
N ASN A 121 12.89 -7.10 9.59
CA ASN A 121 13.90 -6.30 10.28
C ASN A 121 15.06 -7.17 10.79
N GLU A 122 14.76 -8.33 11.38
CA GLU A 122 15.78 -9.23 11.98
C GLU A 122 16.55 -10.06 10.94
N LYS A 123 15.89 -10.52 9.87
CA LYS A 123 16.47 -11.53 8.95
C LYS A 123 16.77 -11.02 7.55
N ILE A 124 16.13 -9.95 7.10
CA ILE A 124 16.23 -9.48 5.71
C ILE A 124 16.97 -8.14 5.65
N LEU A 125 16.48 -7.14 6.39
CA LEU A 125 17.04 -5.79 6.40
C LEU A 125 18.36 -5.72 7.19
N GLN A 126 18.33 -6.20 8.45
CA GLN A 126 19.48 -6.20 9.37
C GLN A 126 20.18 -4.84 9.44
N ASP A 127 19.39 -3.79 9.60
CA ASP A 127 19.87 -2.41 9.71
C ASP A 127 19.07 -1.67 10.79
N PRO A 128 19.67 -1.50 11.99
CA PRO A 128 19.02 -0.79 13.09
C PRO A 128 18.72 0.67 12.79
N GLN A 129 19.53 1.35 11.96
CA GLN A 129 19.30 2.75 11.61
C GLN A 129 18.07 2.89 10.71
N THR A 130 18.01 2.08 9.65
CA THR A 130 16.83 2.03 8.78
C THR A 130 15.57 1.61 9.55
N THR A 131 15.69 0.69 10.52
CA THR A 131 14.55 0.31 11.38
C THR A 131 14.02 1.48 12.21
N GLN A 132 14.89 2.37 12.70
CA GLN A 132 14.46 3.58 13.42
C GLN A 132 13.76 4.58 12.49
N VAL A 133 14.24 4.72 11.25
CA VAL A 133 13.59 5.56 10.23
C VAL A 133 12.19 5.03 9.92
N LEU A 134 12.03 3.72 9.72
CA LEU A 134 10.73 3.09 9.51
C LEU A 134 9.74 3.38 10.65
N GLN A 135 10.17 3.20 11.90
CA GLN A 135 9.33 3.53 13.07
C GLN A 135 8.96 5.01 13.14
N LYS A 136 9.86 5.91 12.72
CA LYS A 136 9.59 7.34 12.66
C LYS A 136 8.57 7.66 11.56
N ILE A 137 8.65 7.02 10.39
CA ILE A 137 7.65 7.16 9.32
C ILE A 137 6.28 6.71 9.81
N ASP A 138 6.17 5.53 10.44
CA ASP A 138 4.91 5.02 10.98
C ASP A 138 4.26 6.00 11.97
N GLN A 139 5.07 6.62 12.84
CA GLN A 139 4.60 7.63 13.79
C GLN A 139 4.09 8.89 13.09
N LEU A 140 4.82 9.39 12.09
CA LEU A 140 4.44 10.58 11.32
C LEU A 140 3.19 10.33 10.47
N GLN A 141 3.09 9.17 9.82
CA GLN A 141 1.90 8.77 9.06
C GLN A 141 0.68 8.63 9.97
N ALA A 142 0.84 8.05 11.16
CA ALA A 142 -0.24 7.98 12.16
C ALA A 142 -0.67 9.38 12.64
N GLU A 143 0.25 10.34 12.76
CA GLU A 143 -0.08 11.74 13.04
C GLU A 143 -0.81 12.41 11.86
N GLN A 144 -0.36 12.16 10.63
CA GLN A 144 -0.96 12.70 9.41
C GLN A 144 -2.41 12.24 9.25
N MET A 145 -2.68 10.96 9.53
CA MET A 145 -4.04 10.41 9.52
C MET A 145 -4.95 11.07 10.56
N LYS A 146 -4.43 11.43 11.75
CA LYS A 146 -5.19 12.18 12.77
C LYS A 146 -5.52 13.61 12.32
N LYS A 147 -4.63 14.24 11.55
CA LYS A 147 -4.79 15.59 10.99
C LYS A 147 -5.57 15.62 9.66
N GLN A 148 -6.18 14.52 9.23
CA GLN A 148 -6.92 14.39 7.97
C GLN A 148 -6.12 14.72 6.70
N GLY A 149 -4.78 14.67 6.76
CA GLY A 149 -3.92 14.79 5.57
C GLY A 149 -3.56 16.21 5.10
N ASP A 150 -4.01 17.28 5.78
CA ASP A 150 -3.86 18.67 5.32
C ASP A 150 -2.56 19.36 5.78
N ASP A 151 -1.62 18.64 6.41
CA ASP A 151 -0.37 19.20 6.94
C ASP A 151 0.79 19.01 5.94
N ALA A 152 1.08 20.07 5.18
CA ALA A 152 2.13 20.07 4.15
C ALA A 152 3.54 19.91 4.75
N ASP A 153 3.77 20.43 5.96
CA ASP A 153 5.06 20.32 6.64
C ASP A 153 5.31 18.88 7.09
N LEU A 154 4.26 18.24 7.63
CA LEU A 154 4.32 16.83 8.03
C LEU A 154 4.54 15.92 6.82
N LYS A 155 3.89 16.21 5.69
CA LYS A 155 4.12 15.49 4.43
C LYS A 155 5.57 15.62 3.98
N ALA A 156 6.14 16.83 4.00
CA ALA A 156 7.53 17.05 3.63
C ALA A 156 8.51 16.32 4.59
N GLU A 157 8.18 16.20 5.88
CA GLU A 157 8.97 15.41 6.84
C GLU A 157 8.89 13.91 6.52
N ILE A 158 7.71 13.38 6.18
CA ILE A 158 7.52 11.99 5.77
C ILE A 158 8.33 11.70 4.50
N ASP A 159 8.20 12.55 3.48
CA ASP A 159 8.92 12.46 2.21
C ASP A 159 10.43 12.36 2.47
N LYS A 160 10.97 13.27 3.28
CA LYS A 160 12.39 13.26 3.65
C LYS A 160 12.82 11.95 4.32
N ASN A 161 12.00 11.38 5.20
CA ASN A 161 12.33 10.09 5.84
C ASN A 161 12.25 8.92 4.86
N ILE A 162 11.31 8.95 3.90
CA ILE A 162 11.24 7.94 2.82
C ILE A 162 12.51 7.96 1.97
N GLU A 163 13.04 9.13 1.63
CA GLU A 163 14.31 9.23 0.88
C GLU A 163 15.49 8.58 1.63
N LEU A 164 15.51 8.65 2.97
CA LEU A 164 16.54 8.00 3.79
C LEU A 164 16.51 6.46 3.70
N LEU A 165 15.45 5.85 3.16
CA LEU A 165 15.37 4.40 2.91
C LEU A 165 16.11 3.97 1.63
N ALA A 166 16.52 4.90 0.76
CA ALA A 166 17.16 4.59 -0.52
C ALA A 166 18.40 3.67 -0.42
N PRO A 167 19.35 3.86 0.53
CA PRO A 167 20.50 2.95 0.68
C PRO A 167 20.08 1.52 1.05
N ALA A 168 19.02 1.37 1.84
CA ALA A 168 18.50 0.06 2.20
C ALA A 168 17.84 -0.63 1.00
N VAL A 169 17.16 0.10 0.12
CA VAL A 169 16.64 -0.44 -1.15
C VAL A 169 17.78 -1.00 -2.03
N LEU A 170 18.91 -0.30 -2.14
CA LEU A 170 20.08 -0.81 -2.85
C LEU A 170 20.64 -2.10 -2.25
N LYS A 171 20.73 -2.17 -0.92
CA LYS A 171 21.18 -3.38 -0.22
C LYS A 171 20.20 -4.55 -0.46
N LEU A 172 18.90 -4.27 -0.44
CA LEU A 172 17.84 -5.27 -0.62
C LEU A 172 17.77 -5.78 -2.07
N SER A 173 18.03 -4.93 -3.07
CA SER A 173 18.02 -5.35 -4.49
C SER A 173 19.12 -6.37 -4.81
N GLN A 174 20.18 -6.39 -4.00
CA GLN A 174 21.26 -7.37 -4.07
C GLN A 174 20.99 -8.64 -3.27
N ASN A 175 19.96 -8.66 -2.40
CA ASN A 175 19.62 -9.81 -1.57
C ASN A 175 18.62 -10.73 -2.30
N PRO A 176 18.99 -11.97 -2.66
CA PRO A 176 18.11 -12.89 -3.40
C PRO A 176 16.79 -13.21 -2.68
N GLN A 177 16.78 -13.24 -1.34
CA GLN A 177 15.55 -13.48 -0.57
C GLN A 177 14.62 -12.27 -0.63
N ALA A 178 15.16 -11.06 -0.47
CA ALA A 178 14.38 -9.82 -0.56
C ALA A 178 13.75 -9.66 -1.95
N VAL A 179 14.54 -9.85 -3.00
CA VAL A 179 14.10 -9.86 -4.40
C VAL A 179 12.97 -10.86 -4.64
N LYS A 180 13.08 -12.09 -4.12
CA LYS A 180 12.06 -13.12 -4.29
C LYS A 180 10.74 -12.75 -3.61
N ILE A 181 10.80 -12.04 -2.49
CA ILE A 181 9.60 -11.51 -1.82
C ILE A 181 9.03 -10.34 -2.62
N GLY A 182 9.87 -9.41 -3.06
CA GLY A 182 9.49 -8.27 -3.91
C GLY A 182 8.83 -8.72 -5.21
N GLN A 183 9.34 -9.77 -5.87
CA GLN A 183 8.72 -10.36 -7.05
C GLN A 183 7.30 -10.88 -6.78
N ARG A 184 7.06 -11.52 -5.62
CA ARG A 184 5.71 -12.00 -5.27
C ARG A 184 4.76 -10.84 -5.00
N LEU A 185 5.23 -9.82 -4.29
CA LEU A 185 4.46 -8.58 -4.08
C LEU A 185 4.12 -7.92 -5.41
N PHE A 186 5.07 -7.87 -6.34
CA PHE A 186 4.88 -7.31 -7.68
C PHE A 186 3.84 -8.09 -8.48
N LEU A 187 3.93 -9.42 -8.48
CA LEU A 187 2.95 -10.27 -9.17
C LEU A 187 1.53 -10.08 -8.63
N GLN A 188 1.38 -9.88 -7.32
CA GLN A 188 0.08 -9.70 -6.70
C GLN A 188 -0.52 -8.30 -6.93
N ASN A 189 0.31 -7.26 -6.94
CA ASN A 189 -0.17 -5.87 -6.84
C ASN A 189 0.10 -5.02 -8.10
N CYS A 190 1.15 -5.32 -8.86
CA CYS A 190 1.66 -4.45 -9.93
C CYS A 190 1.53 -5.05 -11.33
N SER A 191 1.51 -6.39 -11.43
CA SER A 191 1.57 -7.12 -12.70
C SER A 191 0.38 -6.91 -13.63
N VAL A 192 -0.78 -6.51 -13.09
CA VAL A 192 -1.98 -6.24 -13.89
C VAL A 192 -1.75 -5.04 -14.83
N CYS A 193 -0.98 -4.05 -14.38
CA CYS A 193 -0.69 -2.84 -15.14
C CYS A 193 0.66 -2.94 -15.87
N HIS A 194 1.72 -3.34 -15.15
CA HIS A 194 3.08 -3.38 -15.69
C HIS A 194 3.43 -4.72 -16.36
N GLY A 195 2.49 -5.65 -16.45
CA GLY A 195 2.69 -7.00 -16.99
C GLY A 195 3.40 -7.94 -16.01
N SER A 196 3.22 -9.25 -16.20
CA SER A 196 3.83 -10.28 -15.34
C SER A 196 5.36 -10.32 -15.41
N GLN A 197 5.94 -9.80 -16.49
CA GLN A 197 7.38 -9.65 -16.69
C GLN A 197 7.86 -8.21 -16.50
N ALA A 198 7.00 -7.32 -15.96
CA ALA A 198 7.29 -5.91 -15.74
C ALA A 198 7.64 -5.10 -17.01
N ARG A 199 7.31 -5.63 -18.21
CA ARG A 199 7.58 -4.98 -19.51
C ARG A 199 6.57 -3.91 -19.92
N GLY A 200 5.58 -3.64 -19.08
CA GLY A 200 4.54 -2.67 -19.37
C GLY A 200 3.57 -3.13 -20.45
N ALA A 201 2.78 -2.15 -20.91
CA ALA A 201 1.83 -2.25 -22.02
C ALA A 201 1.59 -0.83 -22.55
N THR A 202 0.78 -0.64 -23.58
CA THR A 202 0.40 0.70 -24.03
C THR A 202 -0.21 1.50 -22.87
N GLY A 203 0.41 2.63 -22.53
CA GLY A 203 0.04 3.47 -21.39
C GLY A 203 0.64 3.08 -20.04
N PHE A 204 1.34 1.95 -19.93
CA PHE A 204 2.01 1.49 -18.72
C PHE A 204 3.52 1.29 -18.93
N PRO A 205 4.39 1.98 -18.16
CA PRO A 205 5.84 1.92 -18.38
C PRO A 205 6.41 0.50 -18.27
N ASN A 206 7.44 0.25 -19.08
CA ASN A 206 8.33 -0.89 -18.94
C ASN A 206 9.31 -0.59 -17.79
N LEU A 207 9.30 -1.43 -16.76
CA LEU A 207 10.13 -1.26 -15.56
C LEU A 207 11.44 -2.05 -15.65
N THR A 208 11.70 -2.72 -16.79
CA THR A 208 12.92 -3.51 -17.03
C THR A 208 13.95 -2.77 -17.89
N ASP A 209 13.56 -1.65 -18.49
CA ASP A 209 14.49 -0.80 -19.23
C ASP A 209 15.05 0.31 -18.32
N ASN A 210 15.84 1.19 -18.92
CA ASN A 210 16.50 2.28 -18.20
C ASN A 210 15.87 3.65 -18.50
N ASP A 211 14.65 3.68 -19.05
CA ASP A 211 13.93 4.92 -19.34
C ASP A 211 12.88 5.20 -18.27
N TRP A 212 13.16 6.21 -17.44
CA TRP A 212 12.39 6.48 -16.23
C TRP A 212 11.72 7.84 -16.27
N LEU A 213 10.38 7.86 -16.34
CA LEU A 213 9.62 9.11 -16.35
C LEU A 213 9.87 9.99 -15.13
N TYR A 214 9.93 9.40 -13.94
CA TYR A 214 10.14 10.11 -12.67
C TYR A 214 11.53 9.84 -12.06
N GLY A 215 12.48 9.36 -12.89
CA GLY A 215 13.82 8.97 -12.49
C GLY A 215 13.93 7.59 -11.84
N GLY A 216 15.00 6.86 -12.16
CA GLY A 216 15.22 5.47 -11.74
C GLY A 216 16.06 5.26 -10.49
N LYS A 217 16.37 6.33 -9.75
CA LYS A 217 17.10 6.20 -8.48
C LYS A 217 16.20 5.60 -7.40
N PRO A 218 16.75 4.90 -6.40
CA PRO A 218 15.96 4.23 -5.36
C PRO A 218 14.98 5.18 -4.63
N GLU A 219 15.41 6.40 -4.33
CA GLU A 219 14.57 7.44 -3.71
C GLU A 219 13.36 7.80 -4.57
N ASN A 220 13.54 7.89 -5.90
CA ASN A 220 12.46 8.24 -6.82
C ASN A 220 11.45 7.10 -7.00
N ILE A 221 11.93 5.86 -6.98
CA ILE A 221 11.09 4.66 -7.03
C ILE A 221 10.28 4.55 -5.74
N LEU A 222 10.91 4.74 -4.58
CA LEU A 222 10.21 4.78 -3.29
C LEU A 222 9.11 5.86 -3.26
N MET A 223 9.43 7.07 -3.71
CA MET A 223 8.45 8.16 -3.81
C MET A 223 7.28 7.82 -4.72
N THR A 224 7.57 7.21 -5.87
CA THR A 224 6.54 6.78 -6.83
C THR A 224 5.64 5.71 -6.22
N LEU A 225 6.20 4.74 -5.49
CA LEU A 225 5.40 3.70 -4.84
C LEU A 225 4.58 4.25 -3.67
N ASN A 226 5.17 5.11 -2.83
CA ASN A 226 4.50 5.68 -1.67
C ASN A 226 3.36 6.62 -2.06
N HIS A 227 3.65 7.65 -2.86
CA HIS A 227 2.69 8.72 -3.15
C HIS A 227 1.95 8.59 -4.46
N GLY A 228 2.31 7.58 -5.27
CA GLY A 228 1.82 7.49 -6.62
C GLY A 228 2.39 8.60 -7.51
N ARG A 229 1.97 8.61 -8.77
CA ARG A 229 2.30 9.65 -9.74
C ARG A 229 1.11 9.94 -10.63
N VAL A 230 0.91 11.22 -10.95
CA VAL A 230 -0.08 11.65 -11.93
C VAL A 230 0.67 12.42 -13.01
N GLY A 231 0.82 11.81 -14.18
CA GLY A 231 1.37 12.46 -15.36
C GLY A 231 0.28 13.30 -16.03
N GLY A 232 0.60 14.54 -16.42
CA GLY A 232 -0.37 15.46 -17.01
C GLY A 232 0.19 16.17 -18.24
N MET A 233 -0.02 15.59 -19.42
CA MET A 233 0.21 16.29 -20.69
C MET A 233 -1.09 17.01 -21.10
N PRO A 234 -1.11 18.35 -21.19
CA PRO A 234 -2.32 19.08 -21.55
C PRO A 234 -2.71 18.83 -23.01
N ALA A 235 -3.99 19.02 -23.30
CA ALA A 235 -4.49 19.06 -24.67
C ALA A 235 -4.10 20.39 -25.34
N TRP A 236 -3.50 20.32 -26.53
CA TRP A 236 -2.97 21.48 -27.25
C TRP A 236 -3.84 21.95 -28.40
N LYS A 237 -4.84 21.17 -28.83
CA LYS A 237 -5.68 21.47 -30.00
C LYS A 237 -6.29 22.87 -29.94
N SER A 238 -6.77 23.32 -28.77
CA SER A 238 -7.42 24.62 -28.64
C SER A 238 -6.44 25.79 -28.73
N GLN A 239 -5.17 25.58 -28.40
CA GLN A 239 -4.12 26.63 -28.39
C GLN A 239 -3.39 26.71 -29.73
N ILE A 240 -3.04 25.57 -30.35
CA ILE A 240 -2.22 25.54 -31.57
C ILE A 240 -2.98 25.13 -32.84
N GLY A 241 -4.26 24.73 -32.71
CA GLY A 241 -5.07 24.23 -33.82
C GLY A 241 -4.59 22.89 -34.38
N GLU A 242 -5.35 22.30 -35.32
CA GLU A 242 -4.96 21.00 -35.90
C GLU A 242 -3.71 21.09 -36.79
N ASP A 243 -3.50 22.21 -37.47
CA ASP A 243 -2.28 22.40 -38.27
C ASP A 243 -1.04 22.54 -37.37
N GLY A 244 -1.18 23.21 -36.22
CA GLY A 244 -0.12 23.24 -35.20
C GLY A 244 0.16 21.87 -34.60
N VAL A 245 -0.88 21.07 -34.33
CA VAL A 245 -0.72 19.67 -33.87
C VAL A 245 0.03 18.84 -34.90
N ARG A 246 -0.29 18.97 -36.19
CA ARG A 246 0.44 18.29 -37.27
C ARG A 246 1.90 18.73 -37.32
N ALA A 247 2.17 20.04 -37.30
CA ALA A 247 3.53 20.57 -37.33
C ALA A 247 4.35 20.12 -36.11
N ALA A 248 3.81 20.26 -34.90
CA ALA A 248 4.46 19.81 -33.67
C ALA A 248 4.73 18.31 -33.68
N SER A 249 3.79 17.49 -34.16
CA SER A 249 4.00 16.04 -34.30
C SER A 249 5.16 15.71 -35.24
N GLU A 250 5.29 16.38 -36.38
CA GLU A 250 6.40 16.15 -37.32
C GLU A 250 7.76 16.51 -36.71
N TYR A 251 7.82 17.61 -35.94
CA TYR A 251 9.05 17.97 -35.24
C TYR A 251 9.40 16.96 -34.14
N VAL A 252 8.45 16.56 -33.29
CA VAL A 252 8.68 15.56 -32.24
C VAL A 252 9.15 14.24 -32.84
N LEU A 253 8.52 13.80 -33.93
CA LEU A 253 8.98 12.64 -34.67
C LEU A 253 10.41 12.84 -35.17
N SER A 254 10.76 14.00 -35.73
CA SER A 254 12.13 14.25 -36.21
C SER A 254 13.23 14.14 -35.14
N LEU A 255 12.88 14.19 -33.85
CA LEU A 255 13.83 14.05 -32.72
C LEU A 255 14.21 12.59 -32.43
N SER A 256 13.34 11.64 -32.76
CA SER A 256 13.56 10.20 -32.54
C SER A 256 14.12 9.55 -33.80
N SER A 257 15.25 8.86 -33.67
CA SER A 257 15.95 8.29 -34.84
C SER A 257 15.18 7.16 -35.55
N GLU A 258 14.46 6.32 -34.79
CA GLU A 258 13.83 5.10 -35.32
C GLU A 258 12.34 5.30 -35.58
N HIS A 259 11.59 5.69 -34.55
CA HIS A 259 10.15 5.95 -34.71
C HIS A 259 9.90 7.23 -35.49
N GLY A 260 10.78 8.22 -35.40
CA GLY A 260 10.64 9.48 -36.11
C GLY A 260 10.63 9.39 -37.63
N GLY A 261 11.72 8.89 -38.20
CA GLY A 261 11.92 8.87 -39.65
C GLY A 261 11.72 7.50 -40.32
N ALA A 262 12.08 6.40 -39.64
CA ALA A 262 12.07 5.08 -40.29
C ALA A 262 10.68 4.44 -40.33
N GLN A 263 9.91 4.56 -39.25
CA GLN A 263 8.59 3.94 -39.13
C GLN A 263 7.44 4.83 -39.63
N ASN A 264 7.61 6.16 -39.63
CA ASN A 264 6.58 7.12 -40.05
C ASN A 264 6.74 7.64 -41.49
N GLY A 265 7.73 7.11 -42.22
CA GLY A 265 8.06 7.54 -43.57
C GLY A 265 8.70 8.93 -43.63
N LYS A 266 8.75 9.51 -44.83
CA LYS A 266 9.38 10.81 -45.05
C LYS A 266 8.63 11.90 -44.25
N LEU A 267 9.36 12.59 -43.37
CA LEU A 267 8.88 13.76 -42.64
C LEU A 267 8.88 14.99 -43.55
N ASP A 268 7.93 15.90 -43.34
CA ASP A 268 7.82 17.14 -44.10
C ASP A 268 8.74 18.22 -43.51
N PRO A 269 9.80 18.67 -44.23
CA PRO A 269 10.76 19.64 -43.71
C PRO A 269 10.12 20.99 -43.32
N THR A 270 9.05 21.39 -44.01
CA THR A 270 8.34 22.63 -43.71
C THR A 270 7.57 22.51 -42.40
N LEU A 271 6.89 21.38 -42.16
CA LEU A 271 6.20 21.12 -40.89
C LEU A 271 7.17 20.92 -39.74
N VAL A 272 8.32 20.29 -39.96
CA VAL A 272 9.39 20.18 -38.95
C VAL A 272 9.89 21.55 -38.50
N ALA A 273 10.10 22.48 -39.44
CA ALA A 273 10.54 23.85 -39.12
C ALA A 273 9.47 24.63 -38.32
N GLN A 274 8.19 24.50 -38.71
CA GLN A 274 7.07 25.11 -37.98
C GLN A 274 6.88 24.48 -36.59
N GLY A 275 6.94 23.16 -36.51
CA GLY A 275 6.83 22.39 -35.28
C GLY A 275 7.93 22.71 -34.28
N LYS A 276 9.15 22.97 -34.76
CA LYS A 276 10.26 23.43 -33.92
C LYS A 276 9.93 24.73 -33.19
N ALA A 277 9.33 25.70 -33.89
CA ALA A 277 8.92 26.96 -33.27
C ALA A 277 7.83 26.75 -32.21
N ILE A 278 6.84 25.88 -32.50
CA ILE A 278 5.79 25.51 -31.53
C ILE A 278 6.37 24.82 -30.31
N PHE A 279 7.30 23.89 -30.52
CA PHE A 279 7.96 23.13 -29.45
C PHE A 279 8.73 24.06 -28.50
N SER A 280 9.55 24.96 -29.05
CA SER A 280 10.30 25.92 -28.26
C SER A 280 9.40 26.88 -27.47
N ALA A 281 8.23 27.23 -28.00
CA ALA A 281 7.30 28.14 -27.33
C ALA A 281 6.45 27.48 -26.23
N ASN A 282 6.12 26.18 -26.38
CA ASN A 282 5.10 25.53 -25.54
C ASN A 282 5.55 24.23 -24.86
N CYS A 283 6.33 23.40 -25.55
CA CYS A 283 6.63 22.04 -25.12
C CYS A 283 7.93 21.94 -24.31
N ALA A 284 8.89 22.81 -24.61
CA ALA A 284 10.21 22.84 -23.96
C ALA A 284 10.15 23.11 -22.45
N VAL A 285 9.08 23.75 -21.95
CA VAL A 285 8.89 24.00 -20.51
C VAL A 285 8.80 22.71 -19.69
N CYS A 286 8.22 21.65 -20.27
CA CYS A 286 8.12 20.35 -19.61
C CYS A 286 9.12 19.35 -20.16
N HIS A 287 9.35 19.31 -21.47
CA HIS A 287 10.23 18.32 -22.09
C HIS A 287 11.70 18.77 -22.22
N GLY A 288 12.03 19.99 -21.79
CA GLY A 288 13.35 20.60 -21.95
C GLY A 288 13.61 21.13 -23.37
N GLU A 289 14.54 22.08 -23.50
CA GLU A 289 14.90 22.65 -24.81
C GLU A 289 15.52 21.62 -25.77
N ASN A 290 16.20 20.62 -25.21
CA ASN A 290 16.79 19.50 -25.94
C ASN A 290 15.84 18.29 -26.04
N ALA A 291 14.59 18.44 -25.60
CA ALA A 291 13.56 17.40 -25.62
C ALA A 291 13.92 16.10 -24.85
N LYS A 292 14.85 16.18 -23.89
CA LYS A 292 15.27 15.03 -23.07
C LYS A 292 14.31 14.68 -21.92
N GLY A 293 13.22 15.43 -21.77
CA GLY A 293 12.25 15.22 -20.69
C GLY A 293 12.63 15.95 -19.41
N ASN A 294 11.78 15.79 -18.40
CA ASN A 294 11.97 16.32 -17.06
C ASN A 294 11.34 15.35 -16.04
N HIS A 295 12.19 14.76 -15.18
CA HIS A 295 11.77 13.79 -14.18
C HIS A 295 10.87 14.37 -13.08
N ASP A 296 10.97 15.67 -12.79
CA ASP A 296 10.19 16.31 -11.72
C ASP A 296 8.69 16.29 -12.03
N VAL A 297 8.34 16.37 -13.31
CA VAL A 297 6.95 16.40 -13.80
C VAL A 297 6.55 15.11 -14.54
N GLY A 298 7.46 14.15 -14.68
CA GLY A 298 7.19 12.91 -15.41
C GLY A 298 7.18 13.06 -16.93
N ALA A 299 7.79 14.12 -17.45
CA ALA A 299 7.79 14.38 -18.90
C ALA A 299 8.81 13.46 -19.58
N PRO A 300 8.37 12.59 -20.52
CA PRO A 300 9.27 11.64 -21.18
C PRO A 300 10.31 12.35 -22.04
N ASN A 301 11.43 11.65 -22.24
CA ASN A 301 12.40 11.95 -23.27
C ASN A 301 11.78 11.69 -24.65
N LEU A 302 11.83 12.69 -25.53
CA LEU A 302 11.28 12.59 -26.89
C LEU A 302 12.35 12.31 -27.94
N THR A 303 13.61 12.19 -27.53
CA THR A 303 14.75 11.95 -28.43
C THR A 303 15.14 10.47 -28.54
N ASP A 304 14.62 9.62 -27.65
CA ASP A 304 14.88 8.19 -27.69
C ASP A 304 13.82 7.44 -28.53
N ASN A 305 13.84 6.11 -28.42
CA ASN A 305 12.93 5.23 -29.13
C ASN A 305 11.94 4.53 -28.19
N VAL A 306 11.79 4.99 -26.94
CA VAL A 306 10.91 4.40 -25.93
C VAL A 306 9.59 5.18 -25.89
N TRP A 307 8.51 4.54 -26.36
CA TRP A 307 7.21 5.19 -26.48
C TRP A 307 6.16 4.51 -25.62
N LEU A 308 5.63 5.24 -24.63
CA LEU A 308 4.60 4.72 -23.73
C LEU A 308 3.24 4.49 -24.42
N TYR A 309 2.81 5.44 -25.24
CA TYR A 309 1.49 5.40 -25.90
C TYR A 309 1.55 4.96 -27.37
N GLY A 310 2.75 4.91 -27.96
CA GLY A 310 3.02 4.64 -29.37
C GLY A 310 3.70 5.81 -30.07
N GLY A 311 4.68 5.51 -30.92
CA GLY A 311 5.49 6.50 -31.65
C GLY A 311 5.05 6.72 -33.11
N ASP A 312 3.89 6.21 -33.51
CA ASP A 312 3.35 6.48 -34.84
C ASP A 312 2.74 7.89 -34.92
N ARG A 313 2.72 8.42 -36.14
CA ARG A 313 2.33 9.80 -36.44
C ARG A 313 0.95 10.16 -35.93
N GLU A 314 -0.04 9.25 -36.02
CA GLU A 314 -1.39 9.57 -35.55
C GLU A 314 -1.51 9.47 -34.03
N THR A 315 -0.83 8.52 -33.40
CA THR A 315 -0.79 8.43 -31.93
C THR A 315 -0.13 9.65 -31.28
N VAL A 316 0.94 10.18 -31.88
CA VAL A 316 1.57 11.42 -31.41
C VAL A 316 0.60 12.60 -31.57
N ARG A 317 -0.11 12.68 -32.70
CA ARG A 317 -1.13 13.72 -32.91
C ARG A 317 -2.28 13.61 -31.93
N GLU A 318 -2.76 12.41 -31.65
CA GLU A 318 -3.83 12.18 -30.69
C GLU A 318 -3.42 12.60 -29.28
N THR A 319 -2.17 12.30 -28.90
CA THR A 319 -1.58 12.75 -27.64
C THR A 319 -1.51 14.28 -27.55
N LEU A 320 -1.10 14.97 -28.61
CA LEU A 320 -1.12 16.44 -28.66
C LEU A 320 -2.55 17.01 -28.68
N ARG A 321 -3.50 16.31 -29.32
CA ARG A 321 -4.88 16.74 -29.50
C ARG A 321 -5.68 16.65 -28.21
N GLY A 322 -5.61 15.51 -27.53
CA GLY A 322 -6.42 15.18 -26.35
C GLY A 322 -5.66 15.24 -25.02
N GLY A 323 -4.33 15.36 -25.06
CA GLY A 323 -3.49 15.26 -23.86
C GLY A 323 -3.38 13.82 -23.33
N ARG A 324 -2.67 13.64 -22.22
CA ARG A 324 -2.53 12.36 -21.51
C ARG A 324 -2.56 12.59 -20.00
N ALA A 325 -3.27 11.72 -19.28
CA ALA A 325 -3.41 11.77 -17.83
C ALA A 325 -3.12 10.38 -17.22
N GLY A 326 -1.88 9.94 -17.28
CA GLY A 326 -1.47 8.63 -16.75
C GLY A 326 -1.42 8.67 -15.22
N VAL A 327 -1.92 7.62 -14.56
CA VAL A 327 -1.92 7.52 -13.09
C VAL A 327 -1.24 6.24 -12.65
N MET A 328 -0.24 6.40 -11.78
CA MET A 328 0.32 5.35 -10.94
C MET A 328 -0.28 5.54 -9.53
N PRO A 329 -1.08 4.59 -9.01
CA PRO A 329 -1.70 4.72 -7.70
C PRO A 329 -0.70 4.65 -6.54
N HIS A 330 -0.95 5.43 -5.49
CA HIS A 330 -0.19 5.39 -4.24
C HIS A 330 -0.41 4.08 -3.46
N TRP A 331 0.64 3.58 -2.79
CA TRP A 331 0.60 2.30 -2.06
C TRP A 331 0.86 2.41 -0.57
N ASP A 332 1.28 3.56 -0.04
CA ASP A 332 1.50 3.83 1.39
C ASP A 332 0.33 3.39 2.28
N THR A 333 -0.91 3.60 1.82
CA THR A 333 -2.12 3.22 2.58
C THR A 333 -2.48 1.72 2.51
N LYS A 334 -1.83 0.96 1.64
CA LYS A 334 -2.14 -0.46 1.37
C LYS A 334 -1.00 -1.39 1.75
N LEU A 335 0.22 -0.94 1.54
CA LEU A 335 1.46 -1.65 1.76
C LEU A 335 2.28 -0.77 2.72
N GLY A 336 2.58 -1.29 3.92
CA GLY A 336 3.53 -0.60 4.81
C GLY A 336 4.91 -0.47 4.19
N GLU A 337 5.73 0.43 4.72
CA GLU A 337 7.02 0.83 4.17
C GLU A 337 7.97 -0.34 3.92
N GLU A 338 7.99 -1.37 4.78
CA GLU A 338 8.85 -2.54 4.59
C GLU A 338 8.52 -3.31 3.30
N ARG A 339 7.23 -3.39 2.95
CA ARG A 339 6.78 -4.04 1.72
C ARG A 339 7.05 -3.16 0.51
N ILE A 340 6.90 -1.84 0.65
CA ILE A 340 7.23 -0.87 -0.40
C ILE A 340 8.73 -0.90 -0.70
N MET A 341 9.59 -0.97 0.32
CA MET A 341 11.04 -1.13 0.14
C MET A 341 11.40 -2.42 -0.62
N LEU A 342 10.74 -3.54 -0.32
CA LEU A 342 10.94 -4.80 -1.05
C LEU A 342 10.49 -4.71 -2.51
N LEU A 343 9.38 -4.02 -2.77
CA LEU A 343 8.92 -3.72 -4.13
C LEU A 343 9.90 -2.81 -4.87
N ALA A 344 10.33 -1.73 -4.24
CA ALA A 344 11.32 -0.80 -4.79
C ALA A 344 12.63 -1.53 -5.13
N ALA A 345 13.09 -2.40 -4.24
CA ALA A 345 14.30 -3.20 -4.43
C ALA A 345 14.17 -4.16 -5.61
N TYR A 346 13.01 -4.81 -5.76
CA TYR A 346 12.75 -5.68 -6.91
C TYR A 346 12.68 -4.88 -8.22
N VAL A 347 11.92 -3.78 -8.24
CA VAL A 347 11.80 -2.91 -9.43
C VAL A 347 13.16 -2.36 -9.84
N TYR A 348 13.95 -1.87 -8.88
CA TYR A 348 15.31 -1.40 -9.13
C TYR A 348 16.25 -2.51 -9.64
N GLN A 349 16.02 -3.78 -9.26
CA GLN A 349 16.85 -4.87 -9.78
C GLN A 349 16.50 -5.25 -11.23
N LEU A 350 15.29 -4.93 -11.71
CA LEU A 350 14.85 -5.30 -13.05
C LEU A 350 15.56 -4.52 -14.16
N SER A 351 15.99 -3.30 -13.84
CA SER A 351 16.70 -2.38 -14.72
C SER A 351 18.22 -2.49 -14.54
N ASP A 352 18.99 -2.15 -15.58
CA ASP A 352 20.45 -2.26 -15.57
C ASP A 352 21.08 -1.04 -14.86
N HIS A 353 21.07 -1.10 -13.53
CA HIS A 353 21.72 -0.11 -12.67
C HIS A 353 23.18 -0.45 -12.34
N GLY A 354 23.88 -1.19 -13.20
CA GLY A 354 25.27 -1.62 -12.98
C GLY A 354 26.28 -0.49 -12.70
N LYS A 355 25.88 0.79 -12.81
CA LYS A 355 26.69 1.99 -12.55
C LYS A 355 26.30 2.77 -11.29
N ASP A 356 25.15 2.47 -10.69
CA ASP A 356 24.60 3.23 -9.55
C ASP A 356 24.90 2.55 -8.20
N VAL A 357 25.65 1.44 -8.20
CA VAL A 357 26.17 0.80 -6.99
C VAL A 357 27.46 1.53 -6.60
N PRO A 358 27.47 2.35 -5.53
CA PRO A 358 28.71 2.96 -5.07
C PRO A 358 29.62 1.85 -4.54
N ASP A 359 30.92 2.00 -4.78
CA ASP A 359 31.92 1.08 -4.25
C ASP A 359 31.79 1.05 -2.72
N SER A 360 31.77 -0.15 -2.12
CA SER A 360 31.49 -0.36 -0.67
C SER A 360 32.34 0.49 0.29
N LYS A 361 33.45 1.06 -0.18
CA LYS A 361 34.33 1.98 0.55
C LYS A 361 33.84 3.43 0.58
N GLU A 362 33.05 3.88 -0.39
CA GLU A 362 32.53 5.25 -0.47
C GLU A 362 31.31 5.44 0.46
N MET A 363 30.48 4.40 0.62
CA MET A 363 29.36 4.38 1.57
C MET A 363 29.83 4.48 3.04
N ALA A 364 30.99 3.92 3.36
CA ALA A 364 31.59 4.02 4.70
C ALA A 364 32.25 5.39 4.96
N ALA A 365 32.59 6.15 3.91
CA ALA A 365 33.22 7.45 4.02
C ALA A 365 32.19 8.58 4.22
N SER A 366 31.03 8.51 3.56
CA SER A 366 29.92 9.47 3.74
C SER A 366 29.32 9.38 5.15
N ALA A 367 29.12 8.16 5.69
CA ALA A 367 28.60 7.97 7.05
C ALA A 367 29.54 8.49 8.16
N ASN A 368 30.85 8.60 7.89
CA ASN A 368 31.83 9.11 8.85
C ASN A 368 32.08 10.62 8.72
N ALA A 369 31.73 11.25 7.60
CA ALA A 369 31.86 12.70 7.43
C ALA A 369 30.74 13.46 8.19
N ASP A 370 29.53 12.90 8.21
CA ASP A 370 28.37 13.53 8.85
C ASP A 370 28.39 13.39 10.39
N SER A 371 29.08 12.38 10.93
CA SER A 371 29.30 12.23 12.37
C SER A 371 30.39 13.17 12.92
N ALA A 372 31.33 13.62 12.07
CA ALA A 372 32.33 14.62 12.41
C ALA A 372 31.77 16.06 12.41
N SER A 373 30.78 16.33 11.54
CA SER A 373 30.10 17.64 11.49
C SER A 373 29.18 17.87 12.69
N SER A 374 28.43 16.84 13.12
CA SER A 374 27.49 16.94 14.26
C SER A 374 28.20 17.06 15.63
N THR A 375 29.38 16.44 15.76
CA THR A 375 30.22 16.55 16.97
C THR A 375 30.91 17.92 17.08
N ALA A 376 31.30 18.53 15.96
CA ALA A 376 31.84 19.89 15.95
C ALA A 376 30.79 20.96 16.36
N SER A 377 29.54 20.80 15.92
CA SER A 377 28.47 21.76 16.24
C SER A 377 27.97 21.65 17.69
N THR A 378 28.11 20.47 18.32
CA THR A 378 27.74 20.27 19.72
C THR A 378 28.84 20.78 20.67
N ALA A 379 30.11 20.65 20.30
CA ALA A 379 31.24 21.16 21.09
C ALA A 379 31.29 22.71 21.14
N MET A 380 30.78 23.40 20.12
CA MET A 380 30.75 24.87 20.07
C MET A 380 29.63 25.48 20.92
N ASN A 381 28.50 24.78 21.08
CA ASN A 381 27.38 25.26 21.90
C ASN A 381 27.56 25.00 23.40
N THR A 382 28.33 24.00 23.81
CA THR A 382 28.63 23.76 25.24
C THR A 382 29.69 24.71 25.80
N ALA A 383 30.55 25.30 24.96
CA ALA A 383 31.54 26.30 25.40
C ALA A 383 30.93 27.71 25.59
N ALA A 384 29.77 27.99 24.98
CA ALA A 384 29.12 29.30 25.07
C ALA A 384 28.24 29.46 26.33
N SER A 385 27.77 28.35 26.93
CA SER A 385 26.86 28.38 28.08
C SER A 385 27.54 28.34 29.46
N SER A 386 28.87 28.21 29.53
CA SER A 386 29.61 28.15 30.80
C SER A 386 30.29 29.46 31.23
N ASN A 387 30.10 30.57 30.51
CA ASN A 387 30.75 31.86 30.81
C ASN A 387 29.78 32.98 31.26
N THR A 388 28.53 32.68 31.60
CA THR A 388 27.52 33.69 32.01
C THR A 388 27.02 33.51 33.44
N ALA A 389 27.84 32.95 34.34
CA ALA A 389 27.50 32.81 35.76
C ALA A 389 28.68 33.11 36.69
N THR A 390 29.36 34.24 36.52
CA THR A 390 30.19 34.86 37.58
C THR A 390 30.64 36.26 37.18
N ALA A 391 29.88 37.29 37.58
CA ALA A 391 30.36 38.65 37.92
C ALA A 391 29.19 39.64 37.90
N THR A 392 28.64 39.97 39.07
CA THR A 392 28.09 41.31 39.39
C THR A 392 27.59 41.33 40.83
N ALA A 393 28.48 41.61 41.78
CA ALA A 393 28.12 42.16 43.08
C ALA A 393 29.30 42.95 43.68
N SER A 394 29.03 44.20 44.08
CA SER A 394 29.94 45.25 44.60
C SER A 394 30.76 45.95 43.49
N THR A 395 30.68 47.27 43.28
CA THR A 395 30.69 48.36 44.26
C THR A 395 29.87 49.59 43.80
N ASN A 396 29.19 50.23 44.77
CA ASN A 396 28.66 51.59 44.69
C ASN A 396 29.80 52.61 44.91
N SER A 397 29.86 53.69 44.13
CA SER A 397 30.37 54.98 44.61
C SER A 397 29.68 56.17 43.94
N ALA A 398 29.24 57.08 44.80
CA ALA A 398 28.41 58.26 44.64
C ALA A 398 28.96 59.42 43.78
N ALA A 399 28.04 60.37 43.55
CA ALA A 399 28.16 61.82 43.29
C ALA A 399 27.66 62.22 41.88
N SER A 400 26.80 63.23 41.65
CA SER A 400 26.33 64.35 42.49
C SER A 400 25.14 65.08 41.80
N ASN A 401 24.29 65.70 42.64
CA ASN A 401 23.54 66.97 42.51
C ASN A 401 22.99 67.45 41.14
N ALA A 402 21.68 67.75 41.12
CA ALA A 402 21.16 69.09 40.77
C ALA A 402 19.69 69.27 41.21
N SER A 403 19.48 70.35 41.97
CA SER A 403 18.26 71.18 42.22
C SER A 403 16.99 70.54 42.77
#